data_AF-A0A952K187-F1
#
_entry.id   AF-A0A952K187-F1
#
_cell.length_a   1.000
_cell.length_b   1.000
_cell.length_c   1.000
_cell.angle_alpha   90.00
_cell.angle_beta   90.00
_cell.angle_gamma   90.00
#
_symmetry.space_group_name_H-M   'P 1'
#
loop_
_entity.id
_entity.type
_entity.pdbx_description
1 polymer ?
#
loop_
_entity_poly.entity_id
_entity_poly.type
_entity_poly.pdbx_seq_one_letter_code
_entity_poly.pdbx_strand_id
1 'polypeptide(L)' 'MTIENFKELPHLKKLIELKYSAELLGSYLRNAEDGGTKTPGDIYALHDFWVFLSEDEKLIIPTRRNPLPPAKEEEEESK' A
#
# COMPACT_ATOMS: atom_id res chain seq x y z
N MET A 1 -14.88 4.72 0.82
CA MET A 1 -15.04 3.29 1.19
C MET A 1 -14.26 3.00 2.46
N THR A 2 -14.73 2.13 3.35
CA THR A 2 -13.98 1.75 4.58
C THR A 2 -13.05 0.56 4.31
N ILE A 3 -12.02 0.40 5.14
CA ILE A 3 -11.11 -0.75 5.06
C ILE A 3 -11.82 -2.10 5.26
N GLU A 4 -12.87 -2.13 6.09
CA GLU A 4 -13.68 -3.35 6.31
C GLU A 4 -14.39 -3.76 5.01
N ASN A 5 -15.09 -2.83 4.37
CA ASN A 5 -15.77 -3.10 3.09
C ASN A 5 -14.76 -3.52 2.01
N PHE A 6 -13.58 -2.88 1.97
CA PHE A 6 -12.53 -3.25 1.02
C PHE A 6 -12.05 -4.70 1.21
N LYS A 7 -11.95 -5.19 2.46
CA LYS A 7 -11.53 -6.58 2.74
C LYS A 7 -12.51 -7.60 2.18
N GLU A 8 -13.80 -7.29 2.19
CA GLU A 8 -14.87 -8.15 1.66
C GLU A 8 -14.92 -8.20 0.12
N LEU A 9 -14.28 -7.24 -0.56
CA LEU A 9 -14.26 -7.22 -2.02
C LEU A 9 -13.51 -8.43 -2.62
N PRO A 10 -13.98 -8.95 -3.76
CA PRO A 10 -13.21 -9.89 -4.57
C PRO A 10 -11.87 -9.31 -5.01
N HIS A 11 -10.88 -10.18 -5.22
CA HIS A 11 -9.52 -9.78 -5.64
C HIS A 11 -9.50 -8.84 -6.84
N LEU A 12 -10.20 -9.21 -7.92
CA LEU A 12 -10.31 -8.37 -9.12
C LEU A 12 -10.94 -7.01 -8.85
N LYS A 13 -11.93 -6.94 -7.95
CA LYS A 13 -12.55 -5.66 -7.56
C LYS A 13 -11.57 -4.80 -6.78
N LYS A 14 -10.76 -5.39 -5.88
CA LYS A 14 -9.70 -4.66 -5.17
C LYS A 14 -8.70 -4.02 -6.14
N LEU A 15 -8.26 -4.76 -7.16
CA LEU A 15 -7.35 -4.22 -8.18
C LEU A 15 -7.97 -3.06 -8.97
N ILE A 16 -9.25 -3.17 -9.33
CA ILE A 16 -9.97 -2.08 -10.00
C ILE A 16 -10.03 -0.84 -9.11
N GLU A 17 -10.39 -0.98 -7.83
CA GLU A 17 -10.42 0.14 -6.88
C GLU A 17 -9.05 0.81 -6.74
N LEU A 18 -7.97 0.02 -6.65
CA LEU A 18 -6.60 0.56 -6.60
C LEU A 18 -6.24 1.32 -7.88
N LYS A 19 -6.65 0.82 -9.04
CA LYS A 19 -6.33 1.44 -10.33
C LYS A 19 -7.05 2.76 -10.59
N TYR A 20 -8.29 2.90 -10.11
CA TYR A 20 -9.13 4.08 -10.42
C TYR A 20 -9.30 5.05 -9.26
N SER A 21 -9.12 4.59 -8.02
CA SER A 21 -9.47 5.37 -6.83
C SER A 21 -8.33 5.48 -5.81
N ALA A 22 -7.22 4.76 -6.01
CA ALA A 22 -6.07 4.86 -5.13
C ALA A 22 -4.93 5.69 -5.76
N GLU A 23 -4.18 6.35 -4.88
CA GLU A 23 -3.00 7.12 -5.22
C GLU A 23 -1.75 6.30 -4.90
N LEU A 24 -0.87 6.12 -5.88
CA LEU A 24 0.41 5.44 -5.65
C LEU A 24 1.31 6.35 -4.80
N LEU A 25 1.65 5.90 -3.59
CA LEU A 25 2.58 6.62 -2.71
C LEU A 25 4.04 6.24 -2.99
N GLY A 26 4.29 4.99 -3.40
CA GLY A 26 5.61 4.52 -3.76
C GLY A 26 5.83 3.05 -3.45
N SER A 27 7.00 2.56 -3.87
CA SER A 27 7.37 1.16 -3.73
C SER A 27 7.81 0.82 -2.31
N TYR A 28 7.42 -0.38 -1.86
CA TYR A 28 7.66 -0.90 -0.53
C TYR A 28 8.10 -2.35 -0.57
N LEU A 29 9.17 -2.66 0.17
CA LEU A 29 9.65 -4.02 0.36
C LEU A 29 9.07 -4.56 1.66
N ARG A 30 8.01 -5.36 1.57
CA ARG A 30 7.41 -6.00 2.74
C ARG A 30 8.29 -7.16 3.21
N ASN A 31 8.68 -7.14 4.48
CA ASN A 31 9.34 -8.29 5.09
C ASN A 31 8.37 -9.47 5.16
N ALA A 32 8.83 -10.66 4.75
CA ALA A 32 8.05 -11.88 4.94
C ALA A 32 7.87 -12.17 6.43
N GLU A 33 6.70 -12.69 6.81
CA GLU A 33 6.36 -13.00 8.21
C GLU A 33 7.30 -14.06 8.82
N ASP A 34 7.84 -14.95 7.98
CA ASP A 34 8.69 -16.09 8.39
C ASP A 34 10.20 -15.82 8.23
N GLY A 35 10.63 -14.56 8.12
CA GLY A 35 12.05 -14.22 7.89
C GLY A 35 12.58 -14.59 6.49
N GLY A 36 11.68 -14.94 5.57
CA GLY A 36 11.98 -15.21 4.16
C GLY A 36 12.22 -13.97 3.31
N THR A 37 12.28 -14.18 1.99
CA THR A 37 12.55 -13.13 0.98
C THR A 37 11.53 -11.99 1.07
N LYS A 38 12.03 -10.74 1.05
CA LYS A 38 11.18 -9.55 1.00
C LYS A 38 10.28 -9.61 -0.23
N THR A 39 8.98 -9.36 -0.04
CA THR A 39 8.03 -9.26 -1.14
C THR A 39 8.03 -7.81 -1.66
N PRO A 40 8.46 -7.57 -2.91
CA PRO A 40 8.34 -6.26 -3.50
C PRO A 40 6.89 -5.96 -3.88
N GLY A 41 6.55 -4.68 -3.83
CA GLY A 41 5.24 -4.19 -4.16
C GLY A 41 5.16 -2.68 -3.96
N ASP A 42 3.95 -2.17 -4.09
CA ASP A 42 3.65 -0.75 -4.03
C ASP A 42 2.62 -0.46 -2.94
N ILE A 43 2.73 0.73 -2.34
CA ILE A 43 1.77 1.25 -1.37
C ILE A 43 0.89 2.26 -2.07
N TYR A 44 -0.40 2.02 -1.99
CA TYR A 44 -1.44 2.90 -2.48
C TYR A 44 -2.21 3.51 -1.31
N ALA A 45 -2.48 4.81 -1.36
CA ALA A 45 -3.45 5.46 -0.49
C ALA A 45 -4.85 5.33 -1.12
N LEU A 46 -5.78 4.70 -0.40
CA LEU A 46 -7.16 4.54 -0.82
C LEU A 46 -8.07 5.09 0.27
N HIS A 47 -8.64 6.26 0.04
CA HIS A 47 -9.41 6.99 1.05
C HIS A 47 -8.61 7.16 2.37
N ASP A 48 -9.15 6.69 3.50
CA ASP A 48 -8.57 6.83 4.84
C ASP A 48 -7.65 5.66 5.25
N PHE A 49 -7.18 4.86 4.29
CA PHE A 49 -6.29 3.72 4.56
C PHE A 49 -5.28 3.50 3.43
N TRP A 50 -4.31 2.64 3.70
CA TRP A 50 -3.27 2.28 2.74
C TRP A 50 -3.41 0.82 2.33
N VAL A 51 -2.95 0.50 1.13
CA VAL A 51 -3.00 -0.85 0.59
C VAL A 51 -1.66 -1.19 0.00
N PHE A 52 -1.06 -2.26 0.50
CA PHE A 52 0.07 -2.89 -0.16
C PHE A 52 -0.42 -3.82 -1.27
N LEU A 53 0.14 -3.65 -2.46
CA LEU A 53 -0.06 -4.52 -3.61
C LEU A 53 1.29 -5.10 -4.02
N SER A 54 1.45 -6.43 -4.05
CA SER A 54 2.67 -7.05 -4.58
C SER A 54 2.84 -6.77 -6.08
N GLU A 55 4.08 -6.78 -6.58
CA GLU A 55 4.35 -6.65 -8.03
C GLU A 55 3.67 -7.76 -8.86
N ASP A 56 3.53 -8.96 -8.29
CA ASP A 56 2.80 -10.08 -8.91
C ASP A 56 1.26 -9.95 -8.82
N GLU A 57 0.77 -8.87 -8.21
CA GLU A 57 -0.64 -8.55 -7.95
C GLU A 57 -1.43 -9.62 -7.18
N LYS A 58 -0.77 -10.63 -6.59
CA LYS A 58 -1.45 -11.71 -5.83
C LYS A 58 -1.73 -11.33 -4.38
N LEU A 59 -0.94 -10.43 -3.81
CA LEU A 59 -1.07 -10.01 -2.43
C LEU A 59 -1.60 -8.58 -2.36
N ILE A 60 -2.78 -8.45 -1.74
CA ILE A 60 -3.43 -7.17 -1.47
C ILE A 60 -3.67 -7.08 0.02
N ILE A 61 -2.93 -6.20 0.69
CA ILE A 61 -2.95 -6.11 2.14
C ILE A 61 -3.31 -4.68 2.56
N PRO A 62 -4.57 -4.46 2.95
CA PRO A 62 -4.98 -3.15 3.45
C PRO A 62 -4.52 -2.95 4.91
N THR A 63 -4.11 -1.74 5.23
CA THR A 63 -3.60 -1.34 6.54
C THR A 63 -4.11 0.06 6.92
N ARG A 64 -4.42 0.25 8.20
CA ARG A 64 -4.76 1.56 8.78
C ARG A 64 -3.51 2.36 9.19
N ARG A 65 -2.31 1.78 9.06
CA ARG A 65 -1.04 2.45 9.33
C ARG A 65 -0.26 2.53 8.03
N ASN A 66 0.18 3.73 7.66
CA ASN A 66 1.09 3.92 6.54
C ASN A 66 2.41 3.18 6.83
N PRO A 67 2.77 2.15 6.03
CA PRO A 67 4.02 1.44 6.22
C PRO A 67 5.21 2.18 5.59
N LEU A 68 4.95 3.18 4.74
CA LEU A 68 5.99 4.07 4.29
C LEU A 68 6.40 4.98 5.45
N PRO A 69 7.69 5.31 5.58
CA PRO A 69 8.08 6.39 6.46
C PRO A 69 7.25 7.63 6.10
N PRO A 70 6.91 8.50 7.08
CA PRO A 70 6.36 9.81 6.74
C PRO A 70 7.30 10.38 5.68
N ALA A 71 6.75 10.84 4.55
CA ALA A 71 7.54 11.54 3.56
C ALA A 71 8.29 12.60 4.35
N LYS A 72 9.60 12.40 4.52
CA LYS A 72 10.46 13.39 5.16
C LYS A 72 10.14 14.64 4.39
N GLU A 73 9.58 15.62 5.09
CA GLU A 73 9.65 17.00 4.63
C GLU A 73 11.09 17.17 4.12
N GLU A 74 11.21 17.44 2.82
CA GLU A 74 12.35 18.20 2.31
C GLU A 74 12.29 19.56 3.01
N GLU A 75 12.62 19.62 4.31
CA GLU A 75 13.06 20.85 4.92
C GLU A 75 14.53 20.99 4.53
N GLU A 76 14.72 21.82 3.50
CA GLU A 76 15.80 22.78 3.41
C GLU A 76 16.68 22.86 4.67
N GLU A 77 17.84 22.20 4.63
CA GLU A 77 19.02 22.80 5.27
C GLU A 77 19.83 23.50 4.17
N SER A 78 19.17 24.47 3.53
CA SER A 78 19.86 25.60 2.90
C SER A 78 20.06 26.67 3.97
N LYS A 79 21.14 26.58 4.77
CA LYS A 79 21.87 27.79 5.19
C LYS A 79 23.24 27.51 5.78
#